data_AF-A0A2T5G5A7-F1
#
_entry.id   AF-A0A2T5G5A7-F1
#
_cell.length_a   1.000
_cell.length_b   1.000
_cell.length_c   1.000
_cell.angle_alpha   90.00
_cell.angle_beta   90.00
_cell.angle_gamma   90.00
#
_symmetry.space_group_name_H-M   'P 1'
#
loop_
_entity.id
_entity.type
_entity.pdbx_description
1 polymer ?
#
loop_
_entity_poly.entity_id
_entity_poly.type
_entity_poly.pdbx_seq_one_letter_code
_entity_poly.pdbx_strand_id
1 'polypeptide(L)'
;MQAGFILDDRQILRAIFDDPYPMKPGQNMNEILRLVDAHWVNAKHQVALPANWRPDDRVIVPTPKTVDEARARLEDRSLEVFDRYLAKKTL
;
A
#
# COMPACT_ATOMS: atom_id res chain seq x y z
N MET A 1 -9.53 -21.66 15.40
CA MET A 1 -9.57 -20.34 14.76
C MET A 1 -8.33 -19.58 15.21
N GLN A 2 -7.44 -19.24 14.29
CA GLN A 2 -6.26 -18.41 14.57
C GLN A 2 -6.46 -17.09 13.85
N ALA A 3 -6.33 -15.99 14.60
CA ALA A 3 -6.42 -14.63 14.06
C ALA A 3 -5.12 -13.89 14.34
N GLY A 4 -4.64 -13.12 13.37
CA GLY A 4 -3.51 -12.22 13.50
C GLY A 4 -3.96 -10.77 13.41
N PHE A 5 -3.35 -9.89 14.19
CA PHE A 5 -3.64 -8.45 14.20
C PHE A 5 -2.34 -7.67 14.04
N ILE A 6 -2.36 -6.63 13.20
CA ILE A 6 -1.27 -5.66 13.10
C ILE A 6 -1.77 -4.34 13.67
N LEU A 7 -1.10 -3.88 14.72
CA LEU A 7 -1.34 -2.58 15.36
C LEU A 7 -0.13 -1.68 15.11
N ASP A 8 -0.38 -0.39 14.96
CA ASP A 8 0.68 0.61 14.90
C ASP A 8 1.12 1.11 16.29
N ASP A 9 2.07 2.04 16.33
CA ASP A 9 2.60 2.68 17.53
C ASP A 9 1.55 3.48 18.32
N ARG A 10 0.42 3.81 17.70
CA ARG A 10 -0.73 4.50 18.29
C ARG A 10 -1.85 3.55 18.73
N GLN A 11 -1.58 2.24 18.74
CA GLN A 11 -2.54 1.20 19.07
C GLN A 11 -3.77 1.18 18.15
N ILE A 12 -3.63 1.69 16.93
CA ILE A 12 -4.68 1.64 15.90
C ILE A 12 -4.52 0.34 15.12
N LEU A 13 -5.63 -0.38 14.96
CA LEU A 13 -5.68 -1.61 14.18
C LEU A 13 -5.53 -1.31 12.69
N ARG A 14 -4.53 -1.91 12.04
CA ARG A 14 -4.18 -1.69 10.63
C ARG A 14 -4.53 -2.87 9.72
N ALA A 15 -4.45 -4.09 10.22
CA ALA A 15 -4.86 -5.29 9.50
C ALA A 15 -5.33 -6.38 10.45
N ILE A 16 -6.27 -7.19 9.96
CA ILE A 16 -6.78 -8.41 10.61
C ILE A 16 -6.62 -9.54 9.60
N PHE A 17 -6.12 -10.68 10.05
CA PHE A 17 -6.03 -11.90 9.26
C PHE A 17 -6.80 -13.00 9.99
N ASP A 18 -7.96 -13.35 9.46
CA ASP A 18 -8.76 -14.46 9.97
C ASP A 18 -8.60 -15.66 9.04
N ASP A 19 -8.15 -16.79 9.58
CA ASP A 19 -8.19 -18.07 8.87
C ASP A 19 -9.45 -18.84 9.31
N PRO A 20 -10.54 -18.81 8.52
CA PRO A 20 -11.80 -19.45 8.89
C PRO A 20 -11.74 -20.97 8.81
N TYR A 21 -10.67 -21.58 8.26
CA TYR A 21 -10.65 -23.01 7.97
C TYR A 21 -9.93 -23.86 9.04
N PRO A 22 -10.51 -25.00 9.47
CA PRO A 22 -10.03 -25.75 10.65
C PRO A 22 -8.81 -26.64 10.41
N MET A 23 -8.15 -26.60 9.25
CA MET A 23 -6.92 -27.35 9.00
C MET A 23 -5.79 -26.35 8.83
N LYS A 24 -4.69 -26.48 9.57
CA LYS A 24 -3.60 -25.50 9.66
C LYS A 24 -2.66 -25.53 8.43
N PRO A 25 -2.79 -24.68 7.39
CA PRO A 25 -1.60 -24.16 6.74
C PRO A 25 -0.97 -23.10 7.67
N GLY A 26 0.34 -23.13 7.82
CA GLY A 26 1.05 -22.03 8.49
C GLY A 26 0.79 -20.72 7.75
N GLN A 27 0.75 -19.61 8.49
CA GLN A 27 0.64 -18.29 7.86
C GLN A 27 1.88 -18.00 7.00
N ASN A 28 1.68 -17.27 5.90
CA ASN A 28 2.78 -16.78 5.08
C ASN A 28 3.46 -15.59 5.79
N MET A 29 4.50 -15.88 6.58
CA MET A 29 5.23 -14.85 7.33
C MET A 29 5.84 -13.78 6.42
N ASN A 30 6.25 -14.13 5.21
CA ASN A 30 6.78 -13.15 4.26
C ASN A 30 5.73 -12.13 3.84
N GLU A 31 4.46 -12.54 3.74
CA GLU A 31 3.36 -11.61 3.43
C GLU A 31 3.05 -10.69 4.61
N ILE A 32 3.15 -11.20 5.84
CA ILE A 32 2.98 -10.39 7.05
C ILE A 32 4.06 -9.31 7.11
N LEU A 33 5.33 -9.67 6.90
CA LEU A 33 6.44 -8.72 6.85
C LEU A 33 6.26 -7.70 5.73
N ARG A 34 5.88 -8.15 4.52
CA ARG A 34 5.58 -7.26 3.39
C ARG A 34 4.47 -6.26 3.73
N LEU A 35 3.43 -6.69 4.44
CA LEU A 35 2.33 -5.82 4.83
C LEU A 35 2.75 -4.78 5.88
N VAL A 36 3.61 -5.16 6.81
CA VAL A 36 4.21 -4.22 7.77
C VAL A 36 5.06 -3.18 7.04
N ASP A 37 5.97 -3.59 6.16
CA ASP A 37 6.82 -2.68 5.37
C ASP A 37 5.98 -1.75 4.50
N ALA A 38 4.95 -2.32 3.84
CA ALA A 38 3.99 -1.56 3.06
C ALA A 38 3.27 -0.49 3.90
N HIS A 39 2.89 -0.83 5.13
CA HIS A 39 2.26 0.14 6.04
C HIS A 39 3.21 1.28 6.41
N TRP A 40 4.47 0.98 6.72
CA TRP A 40 5.49 2.01 7.02
C TRP A 40 5.73 2.95 5.84
N VAL A 41 5.83 2.41 4.63
CA VAL A 41 6.03 3.19 3.40
C VAL A 41 4.82 4.09 3.14
N ASN A 42 3.60 3.55 3.25
CA ASN A 42 2.37 4.32 3.13
C ASN A 42 2.31 5.46 4.16
N ALA A 43 2.61 5.17 5.42
CA ALA A 43 2.60 6.16 6.50
C ALA A 43 3.61 7.28 6.26
N LYS A 44 4.84 6.96 5.85
CA LYS A 44 5.92 7.93 5.63
C LYS A 44 5.73 8.78 4.37
N HIS A 45 5.31 8.17 3.26
CA HIS A 45 5.29 8.83 1.95
C HIS A 45 3.90 9.24 1.48
N GLN A 46 2.83 8.83 2.20
CA GLN A 46 1.43 9.12 1.85
C GLN A 46 1.09 8.65 0.42
N VAL A 47 1.58 7.47 0.05
CA VAL A 47 1.39 6.83 -1.27
C VAL A 47 0.61 5.54 -1.16
N ALA A 48 -0.14 5.19 -2.19
CA ALA A 48 -0.76 3.87 -2.31
C ALA A 48 0.25 2.85 -2.86
N LEU A 49 0.11 1.59 -2.48
CA LEU A 49 1.00 0.51 -2.92
C LEU A 49 0.23 -0.42 -3.86
N PRO A 50 0.80 -0.80 -5.02
CA PRO A 50 0.16 -1.73 -5.94
C PRO A 50 0.00 -3.13 -5.33
N ALA A 51 -0.80 -3.97 -5.99
CA ALA A 51 -0.93 -5.38 -5.62
C ALA A 51 0.45 -6.08 -5.67
N ASN A 52 0.73 -6.90 -4.66
CA ASN A 52 2.00 -7.63 -4.50
C ASN A 52 3.25 -6.73 -4.41
N TRP A 53 3.11 -5.45 -4.07
CA TRP A 53 4.23 -4.51 -3.92
C TRP A 53 5.33 -5.04 -3.00
N ARG A 54 6.58 -4.90 -3.44
CA ARG A 54 7.80 -5.18 -2.68
C ARG A 54 8.63 -3.91 -2.51
N PRO A 55 9.56 -3.87 -1.54
CA PRO A 55 10.60 -2.84 -1.51
C PRO A 55 11.23 -2.66 -2.89
N ASP A 56 11.47 -1.42 -3.28
CA ASP A 56 11.96 -0.97 -4.60
C ASP A 56 10.93 -0.98 -5.74
N ASP A 57 9.75 -1.57 -5.58
CA ASP A 57 8.67 -1.41 -6.57
C ASP A 57 8.11 0.01 -6.57
N ARG A 58 7.65 0.45 -7.74
CA ARG A 58 7.00 1.75 -7.90
C ARG A 58 5.72 1.85 -7.07
N VAL A 59 5.47 3.03 -6.52
CA VAL A 59 4.30 3.35 -5.71
C VAL A 59 3.29 4.18 -6.50
N ILE A 60 2.03 4.09 -6.11
CA ILE A 60 0.92 4.83 -6.73
C ILE A 60 0.74 6.14 -5.96
N VAL A 61 0.78 7.25 -6.70
CA VAL A 61 0.56 8.58 -6.13
C VAL A 61 -0.94 8.80 -5.89
N PRO A 62 -1.37 9.43 -4.78
CA PRO A 62 -2.79 9.63 -4.48
C PRO A 62 -3.56 10.31 -5.61
N THR A 63 -4.78 9.88 -5.86
CA THR A 63 -5.63 10.43 -6.92
C THR A 63 -5.83 11.94 -6.74
N PRO A 64 -5.82 12.72 -7.83
CA PRO A 64 -6.08 14.15 -7.75
C PRO A 64 -7.54 14.38 -7.37
N LYS A 65 -7.80 15.28 -6.43
CA LYS A 65 -9.16 15.63 -5.98
C LYS A 65 -9.75 16.78 -6.77
N THR A 66 -8.89 17.60 -7.38
CA THR A 66 -9.29 18.78 -8.16
C THR A 66 -8.83 18.67 -9.62
N VAL A 67 -9.41 19.50 -10.49
CA VAL A 67 -9.02 19.55 -11.91
C VAL A 67 -7.60 20.13 -12.06
N ASP A 68 -7.23 21.08 -11.22
CA ASP A 68 -5.91 21.71 -11.28
C ASP A 68 -4.80 20.75 -10.84
N GLU A 69 -5.04 19.94 -9.79
CA GLU A 69 -4.12 18.86 -9.40
C GLU A 69 -3.97 17.80 -10.50
N ALA A 70 -5.05 17.49 -11.21
CA ALA A 70 -5.00 16.56 -12.33
C ALA A 70 -4.17 17.10 -13.50
N ARG A 71 -4.26 18.41 -13.79
CA ARG A 71 -3.43 19.08 -14.80
C ARG A 71 -1.96 19.09 -14.40
N ALA A 72 -1.66 19.51 -13.16
CA ALA A 72 -0.30 19.54 -12.64
C ALA A 72 0.37 18.15 -12.71
N ARG A 73 -0.39 17.08 -12.42
CA ARG A 73 0.09 15.69 -12.54
C ARG A 73 0.44 15.30 -13.98
N LEU A 74 -0.32 15.76 -14.98
CA LEU A 74 -0.05 15.46 -16.40
C LEU A 74 1.22 16.17 -16.90
N GLU A 75 1.57 17.29 -16.29
CA GLU A 75 2.75 18.07 -16.62
C GLU A 75 4.02 17.58 -15.89
N ASP A 76 3.85 16.81 -14.81
CA ASP A 76 4.96 16.27 -14.02
C ASP A 76 5.65 15.09 -14.72
N ARG A 77 6.88 15.35 -15.20
CA ARG A 77 7.72 14.36 -15.91
C ARG A 77 8.34 13.30 -15.00
N SER A 78 8.27 13.47 -13.68
CA SER A 78 8.75 12.47 -12.73
C SER A 78 7.76 11.32 -12.53
N LEU A 79 6.51 11.48 -13.00
CA LEU A 79 5.44 10.52 -12.86
C LEU A 79 5.27 9.68 -14.13
N GLU A 80 5.11 8.39 -13.94
CA GLU A 80 4.59 7.52 -14.98
C GLU A 80 3.06 7.55 -14.91
N VAL A 81 2.46 8.38 -15.77
CA VAL A 81 1.01 8.57 -15.82
C VAL A 81 0.41 7.59 -16.83
N PHE A 82 -0.43 6.67 -16.35
CA PHE A 82 -1.20 5.74 -17.18
C PHE A 82 -2.57 6.32 -17.51
N ASP A 83 -3.20 6.94 -16.51
CA ASP A 83 -4.50 7.61 -16.61
C ASP A 83 -4.53 8.75 -15.59
N ARG A 84 -5.50 9.67 -15.73
CA ARG A 84 -5.75 10.77 -14.80
C ARG A 84 -5.83 10.31 -13.33
N TYR A 85 -6.34 9.10 -13.11
CA TYR A 85 -6.49 8.51 -11.77
C TYR A 85 -5.36 7.54 -11.40
N LEU A 86 -4.47 7.18 -12.32
CA LEU A 86 -3.41 6.21 -12.10
C LEU A 86 -2.07 6.77 -12.57
N ALA A 87 -1.26 7.19 -11.59
CA ALA A 87 0.12 7.59 -11.81
C ALA A 87 1.03 6.89 -10.80
N LYS A 88 2.19 6.43 -11.27
CA LYS A 88 3.21 5.78 -10.45
C LYS A 88 4.46 6.64 -10.35
N LYS A 89 5.19 6.50 -9.24
CA LYS A 89 6.52 7.07 -9.06
C LYS A 89 7.45 6.06 -8.41
N THR A 90 8.74 6.22 -8.61
CA THR A 90 9.77 5.55 -7.80
C THR A 90 9.93 6.33 -6.48
N LEU A 91 10.21 5.62 -5.38
CA LEU A 91 10.47 6.23 -4.07
C LEU A 91 11.91 6.73 -3.95
#